data_AF-K8WY09-F1
#
_entry.id   AF-K8WY09-F1
#
_cell.length_a   1.000
_cell.length_b   1.000
_cell.length_c   1.000
_cell.angle_alpha   90.00
_cell.angle_beta   90.00
_cell.angle_gamma   90.00
#
_symmetry.space_group_name_H-M   'P 1'
#
loop_
_entity.id
_entity.type
_entity.pdbx_description
1 polymer ?
#
loop_
_entity_poly.entity_id
_entity_poly.type
_entity_poly.pdbx_seq_one_letter_code
_entity_poly.pdbx_strand_id
1 'polypeptide(L)'
;MKALLKPQDELIMLRITQFEKIGSILFFLIPLVILLVVGKSFAVKILYLWQALSLLYIVVYRMLVRRLSSKELQINIRRGWGYNRFYRLSWAYLVLSVIIMLGYQIVSL
;
A
#
# COMPACT_ATOMS: atom_id res chain seq x y z
N MET A 1 2.89 29.77 5.64
CA MET A 1 2.31 30.12 4.33
C MET A 1 1.30 29.05 3.95
N LYS A 2 0.06 29.42 3.63
CA LYS A 2 -0.94 28.48 3.10
C LYS A 2 -0.51 28.20 1.65
N ALA A 3 -0.03 26.99 1.35
CA ALA A 3 0.36 26.65 -0.01
C ALA A 3 -0.83 26.93 -0.94
N LEU A 4 -0.63 27.77 -1.96
CA LEU A 4 -1.62 28.00 -3.01
C LEU A 4 -1.86 26.66 -3.72
N LEU A 5 -2.94 25.99 -3.34
CA LEU A 5 -3.38 24.75 -3.98
C LEU A 5 -3.73 25.07 -5.42
N LYS A 6 -2.98 24.49 -6.36
CA LYS A 6 -3.35 24.54 -7.77
C LYS A 6 -4.53 23.58 -7.98
N PRO A 7 -5.47 23.87 -8.89
CA PRO A 7 -6.59 22.96 -9.17
C PRO A 7 -6.14 21.56 -9.62
N GLN A 8 -4.94 21.46 -10.21
CA GLN A 8 -4.32 20.17 -10.54
C GLN A 8 -3.93 19.35 -9.29
N ASP A 9 -3.50 19.99 -8.22
CA ASP A 9 -3.11 19.31 -6.98
C ASP A 9 -4.34 18.72 -6.28
N GLU A 10 -5.49 19.41 -6.32
CA GLU A 10 -6.75 18.88 -5.78
C GLU A 10 -7.20 17.60 -6.49
N LEU A 11 -7.09 17.55 -7.81
CA LEU A 11 -7.41 16.34 -8.59
C LEU A 11 -6.48 15.17 -8.24
N ILE A 12 -5.18 15.45 -8.05
CA ILE A 12 -4.21 14.43 -7.65
C ILE A 12 -4.51 13.95 -6.22
N MET A 13 -4.85 14.85 -5.30
CA MET A 13 -5.27 14.51 -3.93
C MET A 13 -6.50 13.60 -3.90
N LEU A 14 -7.53 13.93 -4.68
CA LEU A 14 -8.72 13.08 -4.83
C LEU A 14 -8.36 11.70 -5.37
N ARG A 15 -7.48 11.64 -6.38
CA ARG A 15 -7.00 10.37 -6.94
C ARG A 15 -6.22 9.55 -5.91
N ILE A 16 -5.40 10.18 -5.06
CA ILE A 16 -4.70 9.50 -3.96
C ILE A 16 -5.69 8.92 -2.97
N THR A 17 -6.71 9.67 -2.56
CA THR A 17 -7.77 9.19 -1.65
C THR A 17 -8.57 8.03 -2.24
N GLN A 18 -8.96 8.15 -3.52
CA GLN A 18 -9.66 7.08 -4.22
C GLN A 18 -8.78 5.83 -4.33
N PHE A 19 -7.50 6.01 -4.65
CA PHE A 19 -6.53 4.92 -4.72
C PHE A 19 -6.33 4.25 -3.35
N GLU A 20 -6.33 5.00 -2.25
CA GLU A 20 -6.28 4.43 -0.90
C GLU A 20 -7.51 3.55 -0.59
N LYS A 21 -8.71 4.05 -0.91
CA LYS A 21 -9.97 3.32 -0.68
C LYS A 21 -10.11 2.08 -1.57
N ILE A 22 -9.82 2.22 -2.87
CA ILE A 22 -9.94 1.11 -3.83
C ILE A 22 -8.81 0.11 -3.59
N GLY A 23 -7.59 0.60 -3.33
CA GLY A 23 -6.43 -0.23 -3.07
C GLY A 23 -6.62 -1.13 -1.85
N SER A 24 -7.20 -0.60 -0.77
CA SER A 24 -7.49 -1.43 0.42
C SER A 24 -8.53 -2.52 0.12
N ILE A 25 -9.60 -2.20 -0.63
CA ILE A 25 -10.61 -3.18 -1.04
C ILE A 25 -9.98 -4.27 -1.91
N LEU A 26 -9.22 -3.88 -2.94
CA LEU A 26 -8.57 -4.82 -3.85
C LEU A 26 -7.55 -5.71 -3.14
N PHE A 27 -6.85 -5.17 -2.13
CA PHE A 27 -5.89 -5.94 -1.34
C PHE A 27 -6.53 -7.10 -0.59
N PHE A 28 -7.77 -6.96 -0.12
CA PHE A 28 -8.52 -8.06 0.49
C PHE A 28 -9.24 -8.91 -0.56
N LEU A 29 -9.76 -8.29 -1.61
CA LEU A 29 -10.59 -8.95 -2.61
C LEU A 29 -9.79 -9.91 -3.50
N ILE A 30 -8.62 -9.49 -4.01
CA ILE A 30 -7.79 -10.31 -4.91
C ILE A 30 -7.43 -11.64 -4.24
N PRO A 31 -6.89 -11.66 -3.01
CA PRO A 31 -6.49 -12.89 -2.34
C PRO A 31 -7.69 -13.73 -1.92
N LEU A 32 -8.81 -13.10 -1.55
CA LEU A 32 -10.05 -13.80 -1.23
C LEU A 32 -10.59 -14.56 -2.45
N VAL A 33 -10.66 -13.91 -3.61
CA VAL A 33 -11.11 -14.53 -4.86
C VAL A 33 -10.20 -15.69 -5.25
N ILE A 34 -8.87 -15.50 -5.17
CA ILE A 34 -7.91 -16.56 -5.47
C ILE A 34 -8.07 -17.75 -4.52
N LEU A 35 -8.26 -17.49 -3.23
CA LEU A 35 -8.47 -18.53 -2.21
C LEU A 35 -9.75 -19.32 -2.47
N LEU A 36 -10.83 -18.67 -2.92
CA LEU A 36 -12.08 -19.32 -3.29
C LEU A 36 -11.94 -20.21 -4.54
N VAL A 37 -11.15 -19.79 -5.54
CA VAL A 37 -10.98 -20.52 -6.80
C VAL A 37 -9.99 -21.68 -6.67
N VAL A 38 -8.85 -21.46 -6.02
CA VAL A 38 -7.72 -22.43 -5.96
C VAL A 38 -7.82 -23.33 -4.72
N GLY A 39 -8.54 -22.89 -3.69
CA GLY A 39 -8.68 -23.63 -2.43
C GLY A 39 -7.40 -23.64 -1.58
N LYS A 40 -7.34 -24.59 -0.63
CA LYS A 40 -6.36 -24.63 0.46
C LYS A 40 -4.89 -24.76 0.01
N SER A 41 -4.64 -25.33 -1.17
CA SER A 41 -3.28 -25.47 -1.72
C SER A 41 -2.58 -24.14 -1.99
N PHE A 42 -3.31 -23.02 -2.03
CA PHE A 42 -2.72 -21.70 -2.23
C PHE A 42 -2.40 -20.95 -0.92
N ALA A 43 -2.75 -21.49 0.26
CA ALA A 43 -2.61 -20.79 1.53
C ALA A 43 -1.16 -20.34 1.83
N VAL A 44 -0.16 -21.15 1.48
CA VAL A 44 1.26 -20.77 1.68
C VAL A 44 1.69 -19.69 0.68
N LYS A 45 1.16 -19.71 -0.55
CA LYS A 45 1.47 -18.72 -1.59
C LYS A 45 0.78 -17.37 -1.36
N ILE A 46 -0.28 -17.35 -0.55
CA ILE A 46 -1.06 -16.13 -0.29
C ILE A 46 -0.24 -15.07 0.45
N LEU A 47 0.69 -15.49 1.31
CA LEU A 47 1.59 -14.58 2.02
C LEU A 47 2.51 -13.85 1.05
N TYR A 48 3.12 -14.58 0.11
CA TYR A 48 3.95 -14.00 -0.96
C TYR A 48 3.14 -13.09 -1.88
N LEU A 49 1.88 -13.45 -2.16
CA LEU A 49 0.98 -12.61 -2.94
C LEU A 49 0.68 -11.28 -2.22
N TRP A 50 0.38 -11.32 -0.92
CA TRP A 50 0.17 -10.11 -0.11
C TRP A 50 1.43 -9.23 -0.04
N GLN A 51 2.62 -9.83 0.00
CA GLN A 51 3.87 -9.07 -0.09
C GLN A 51 3.98 -8.36 -1.44
N ALA A 52 3.76 -9.07 -2.54
CA ALA A 52 3.82 -8.50 -3.88
C ALA A 52 2.80 -7.36 -4.07
N LEU A 53 1.55 -7.56 -3.63
CA LEU A 53 0.49 -6.54 -3.68
C LEU A 53 0.83 -5.32 -2.83
N SER A 54 1.38 -5.52 -1.62
CA SER A 54 1.82 -4.43 -0.74
C SER A 54 2.91 -3.60 -1.40
N LEU A 55 3.90 -4.27 -2.00
CA LEU A 55 5.03 -3.62 -2.65
C LEU A 55 4.57 -2.83 -3.89
N LEU A 56 3.71 -3.43 -4.71
CA LEU A 56 3.08 -2.76 -5.85
C LEU A 56 2.30 -1.52 -5.40
N TYR A 57 1.48 -1.64 -4.36
CA TYR A 57 0.71 -0.52 -3.82
C TYR A 57 1.62 0.62 -3.36
N ILE A 58 2.69 0.32 -2.63
CA ILE A 58 3.68 1.32 -2.16
C ILE A 58 4.32 2.06 -3.33
N VAL A 59 4.71 1.35 -4.38
CA VAL A 59 5.33 1.94 -5.58
C VAL A 59 4.35 2.88 -6.28
N VAL A 60 3.13 2.43 -6.54
CA VAL A 60 2.09 3.25 -7.20
C VAL A 60 1.72 4.47 -6.35
N TYR A 61 1.57 4.30 -5.04
CA TYR A 61 1.31 5.42 -4.12
C TYR A 61 2.43 6.46 -4.17
N ARG A 62 3.70 6.03 -4.13
CA ARG A 62 4.85 6.95 -4.25
C ARG A 62 4.87 7.67 -5.59
N MET A 63 4.53 6.99 -6.68
CA MET A 63 4.44 7.62 -8.01
C MET A 63 3.34 8.69 -8.04
N LEU A 64 2.16 8.42 -7.46
CA LEU A 64 1.06 9.38 -7.37
C LEU A 64 1.45 10.62 -6.55
N VAL A 65 2.04 10.41 -5.36
CA VAL A 65 2.49 11.52 -4.50
C VAL A 65 3.57 12.36 -5.18
N ARG A 66 4.49 11.75 -5.95
CA ARG A 66 5.54 12.50 -6.67
C ARG A 66 5.00 13.45 -7.74
N ARG A 67 3.75 13.27 -8.21
CA ARG A 67 3.11 14.14 -9.20
C ARG A 67 2.60 15.47 -8.62
N LEU A 68 2.56 15.61 -7.30
CA LEU A 68 2.14 16.85 -6.64
C LEU A 68 3.17 17.97 -6.86
N SER A 69 2.67 19.18 -7.07
CA SER A 69 3.47 20.32 -7.50
C SER A 69 4.51 20.80 -6.48
N SER A 70 4.21 20.68 -5.18
CA SER A 70 5.05 21.19 -4.10
C SER A 70 5.57 20.10 -3.18
N LYS A 71 6.86 20.20 -2.80
CA LYS A 71 7.49 19.33 -1.81
C LYS A 71 6.78 19.39 -0.44
N GLU A 72 6.28 20.56 -0.05
CA GLU A 72 5.53 20.71 1.20
C GLU A 72 4.23 19.89 1.16
N LEU A 73 3.53 19.92 0.03
CA LEU A 73 2.30 19.16 -0.16
C LEU A 73 2.57 17.65 -0.17
N GLN A 74 3.67 17.23 -0.81
CA GLN A 74 4.10 15.82 -0.80
C GLN A 74 4.38 15.33 0.62
N ILE A 75 5.08 16.12 1.43
CA ILE A 75 5.38 15.78 2.83
C ILE A 75 4.09 15.74 3.65
N ASN A 76 3.19 16.70 3.45
CA ASN A 76 1.93 16.78 4.17
C ASN A 76 1.05 15.56 3.87
N ILE A 77 0.96 15.10 2.61
CA ILE A 77 0.20 13.90 2.25
C ILE A 77 0.86 12.62 2.80
N ARG A 78 2.19 12.50 2.74
CA ARG A 78 2.89 11.33 3.32
C ARG A 78 2.79 11.28 4.84
N ARG A 79 2.71 12.41 5.53
CA ARG A 79 2.55 12.45 7.00
C ARG A 79 1.09 12.46 7.43
N GLY A 80 0.19 12.88 6.55
CA GLY A 80 -1.23 13.03 6.80
C GLY A 80 -1.91 11.70 7.08
N TRP A 81 -2.56 11.60 8.24
CA TRP A 81 -3.28 10.39 8.67
C TRP A 81 -4.49 10.03 7.81
N GLY A 82 -5.00 10.97 7.00
CA GLY A 82 -6.16 10.75 6.13
C GLY A 82 -5.83 10.14 4.77
N TYR A 83 -4.56 10.19 4.33
CA TYR A 83 -4.15 9.81 2.96
C TYR A 83 -3.11 8.67 2.94
N ASN A 84 -2.71 8.15 4.11
CA ASN A 84 -1.54 7.29 4.27
C ASN A 84 -1.80 6.10 5.21
N ARG A 85 -3.06 5.74 5.50
CA ARG A 85 -3.36 4.61 6.41
C ARG A 85 -3.00 3.30 5.76
N PHE A 86 -3.52 3.06 4.55
CA PHE A 86 -3.30 1.78 3.88
C PHE A 86 -1.84 1.60 3.42
N TYR A 87 -1.16 2.69 3.04
CA TYR A 87 0.28 2.67 2.78
C TYR A 87 1.10 2.30 4.02
N ARG A 88 0.77 2.85 5.21
CA ARG A 88 1.45 2.47 6.46
C ARG A 88 1.20 1.01 6.81
N LEU A 89 -0.04 0.52 6.63
CA LEU A 89 -0.37 -0.89 6.82
C LEU A 89 0.41 -1.79 5.86
N SER A 90 0.55 -1.39 4.59
CA SER A 90 1.34 -2.13 3.60
C SER A 90 2.81 -2.23 4.01
N TRP A 91 3.39 -1.14 4.52
CA TRP A 91 4.76 -1.15 5.07
C TRP A 91 4.89 -2.02 6.31
N ALA A 92 3.97 -1.89 7.27
CA ALA A 92 3.97 -2.70 8.49
C ALA A 92 3.85 -4.18 8.17
N TYR A 93 2.96 -4.55 7.24
CA TYR A 93 2.80 -5.91 6.76
C TYR A 93 4.08 -6.43 6.11
N LEU A 94 4.69 -5.67 5.20
CA LEU A 94 5.94 -6.10 4.55
C LEU A 94 7.04 -6.36 5.58
N VAL A 95 7.30 -5.42 6.48
CA VAL A 95 8.34 -5.55 7.51
C VAL A 95 8.06 -6.76 8.40
N LEU A 96 6.83 -6.90 8.89
CA LEU A 96 6.46 -8.02 9.75
C LEU A 96 6.60 -9.36 9.02
N SER A 97 6.16 -9.44 7.76
CA SER A 97 6.25 -10.64 6.95
C SER A 97 7.70 -11.06 6.70
N VAL A 98 8.60 -10.11 6.45
CA VAL A 98 10.04 -10.38 6.26
C VAL A 98 10.66 -10.86 7.56
N ILE A 99 10.34 -10.24 8.71
CA ILE A 99 10.83 -10.68 10.02
C ILE A 99 10.39 -12.12 10.31
N ILE A 100 9.12 -12.45 10.07
CA ILE A 100 8.60 -13.81 10.27
C ILE A 100 9.32 -14.82 9.38
N MET A 101 9.53 -14.49 8.10
CA MET A 101 10.24 -15.38 7.18
C MET A 101 11.69 -15.62 7.58
N LEU A 102 12.42 -14.56 7.97
CA LEU A 102 13.79 -14.67 8.46
C LEU A 102 13.85 -15.49 9.76
N GLY A 103 12.93 -15.24 10.70
CA GLY A 103 12.84 -16.00 11.94
C GLY A 103 12.56 -17.48 11.69
N TYR A 104 11.65 -17.80 10.77
CA TYR A 104 11.37 -19.18 10.36
C TYR A 104 12.62 -19.85 9.76
N GLN A 105 13.35 -19.14 8.89
CA GLN A 105 14.58 -19.68 8.30
C GLN A 105 15.67 -19.94 9.35
N ILE A 106 15.81 -19.09 10.36
CA ILE A 106 16.82 -19.26 11.43
C ILE A 106 16.47 -20.46 12.32
N VAL A 107 15.20 -20.66 12.67
CA VAL A 107 14.77 -21.78 13.53
C VAL A 107 14.79 -23.12 12.79
N SER A 108 14.58 -23.09 11.47
CA SER A 108 14.57 -24.27 10.61
C SER A 108 15.97 -24.77 10.20
N LEU A 109 17.03 -23.99 10.48
CA LEU A 109 18.42 -24.31 10.17
C LEU A 109 19.05 -25.10 11.33
#